data_AF-A0A7C5N4S8-F1
#
_entry.id   AF-A0A7C5N4S8-F1
#
_cell.length_a   1.000
_cell.length_b   1.000
_cell.length_c   1.000
_cell.angle_alpha   90.00
_cell.angle_beta   90.00
_cell.angle_gamma   90.00
#
_symmetry.space_group_name_H-M   'P 1'
#
loop_
_entity.id
_entity.type
_entity.pdbx_description
1 polymer ?
#
loop_
_entity_poly.entity_id
_entity_poly.type
_entity_poly.pdbx_seq_one_letter_code
_entity_poly.pdbx_strand_id
1 'polypeptide(L)'
;MNPAPLAFAPAAAPWLRFSWRRIGALGLGTVLVLLPWVARNHYAVGRAGLRTNFWVELRVGNNDLAEGRFVGGLHPAYGPEEIRRYDSMGEAAYVAWAGEQARSWIASHPARFLALCGTRLRRFWIGLGPFEEQRDWMGWIEWGVTLSSGILALCALFAWRGAPGTGWLVRGVLLLFPLVYTVTHVLPRYRFPIDGVIVLAALAVLGRAGSCVAGGEEAQVAS
;
A
#
# COMPACT_ATOMS: atom_id res chain seq x y z
N MET A 1 -6.48 -13.17 -9.14
CA MET A 1 -5.68 -13.44 -7.93
C MET A 1 -4.49 -12.50 -7.91
N ASN A 2 -4.30 -11.71 -6.85
CA ASN A 2 -3.22 -10.73 -6.75
C ASN A 2 -1.92 -11.45 -6.32
N PRO A 3 -0.86 -11.50 -7.14
CA PRO A 3 0.40 -12.16 -6.76
C PRO A 3 1.26 -11.34 -5.80
N ALA A 4 0.88 -10.09 -5.48
CA ALA A 4 1.65 -9.19 -4.61
C ALA A 4 2.05 -9.80 -3.24
N PRO A 5 1.22 -10.62 -2.57
CA PRO A 5 1.62 -11.26 -1.32
C PRO A 5 2.79 -12.26 -1.48
N LEU A 6 2.93 -12.91 -2.64
CA LEU A 6 4.01 -13.88 -2.90
C LEU A 6 5.38 -13.22 -3.08
N ALA A 7 5.43 -11.90 -3.34
CA ALA A 7 6.68 -11.15 -3.39
C ALA A 7 7.34 -11.02 -2.01
N PHE A 8 6.58 -11.16 -0.92
CA PHE A 8 7.10 -11.06 0.45
C PHE A 8 7.63 -12.39 1.02
N ALA A 9 7.31 -13.53 0.38
CA ALA A 9 7.68 -14.85 0.87
C ALA A 9 9.21 -15.07 0.99
N PRO A 10 10.06 -14.63 0.04
CA PRO A 10 11.51 -14.78 0.16
C PRO A 10 12.11 -13.92 1.28
N ALA A 11 11.53 -12.75 1.54
CA ALA A 11 11.98 -11.83 2.59
C ALA A 11 11.62 -12.33 4.01
N ALA A 12 10.52 -13.09 4.14
CA ALA A 12 10.10 -13.70 5.40
C ALA A 12 10.83 -15.04 5.69
N ALA A 13 11.38 -15.70 4.66
CA ALA A 13 11.95 -17.04 4.76
C ALA A 13 13.10 -17.17 5.80
N PRO A 14 14.14 -16.31 5.83
CA PRO A 14 15.28 -16.47 6.74
C PRO A 14 14.92 -16.57 8.24
N TRP A 15 13.73 -16.08 8.63
CA TRP A 15 13.36 -15.88 10.04
C TRP A 15 12.37 -16.92 10.58
N LEU A 16 11.75 -17.74 9.73
CA LEU A 16 11.00 -18.94 10.15
C LEU A 16 11.93 -20.16 10.35
N ARG A 17 13.23 -19.91 10.60
CA ARG A 17 14.31 -20.92 10.61
C ARG A 17 14.33 -21.76 9.33
N PHE A 18 13.92 -21.19 8.20
CA PHE A 18 14.05 -21.87 6.91
C PHE A 18 15.54 -22.00 6.59
N SER A 19 15.98 -23.23 6.29
CA SER A 19 17.31 -23.44 5.74
C SER A 19 17.47 -22.60 4.46
N TRP A 20 18.70 -22.20 4.13
CA TRP A 20 19.01 -21.49 2.88
C TRP A 20 18.42 -22.19 1.64
N ARG A 21 18.29 -23.52 1.69
CA ARG A 21 17.62 -24.36 0.68
C ARG A 21 16.16 -23.99 0.51
N ARG A 22 15.45 -23.75 1.61
CA ARG A 22 14.03 -23.39 1.61
C ARG A 22 13.81 -21.89 1.31
N ILE A 23 14.74 -21.01 1.68
CA ILE A 23 14.77 -19.60 1.19
C ILE A 23 14.95 -19.60 -0.33
N GLY A 24 15.91 -20.38 -0.83
CA GLY A 24 16.15 -20.58 -2.26
C GLY A 24 14.95 -21.19 -2.96
N ALA A 25 14.28 -22.18 -2.36
CA ALA A 25 13.06 -22.78 -2.91
C ALA A 25 11.89 -21.79 -2.96
N LEU A 26 11.71 -20.95 -1.94
CA LEU A 26 10.69 -19.90 -1.95
C LEU A 26 11.00 -18.82 -2.97
N GLY A 27 12.26 -18.37 -3.05
CA GLY A 27 12.71 -17.43 -4.08
C GLY A 27 12.51 -17.99 -5.49
N LEU A 28 12.91 -19.23 -5.73
CA LEU A 28 12.71 -19.92 -6.99
C LEU A 28 11.22 -20.09 -7.31
N GLY A 29 10.40 -20.50 -6.34
CA GLY A 29 8.95 -20.62 -6.47
C GLY A 29 8.32 -19.28 -6.86
N THR A 30 8.68 -18.19 -6.19
CA THR A 30 8.24 -16.84 -6.55
C THR A 30 8.65 -16.48 -7.98
N VAL A 31 9.91 -16.72 -8.37
CA VAL A 31 10.36 -16.46 -9.75
C VAL A 31 9.57 -17.29 -10.76
N LEU A 32 9.41 -18.59 -10.54
CA LEU A 32 8.67 -19.48 -11.45
C LEU A 32 7.20 -19.10 -11.59
N VAL A 33 6.57 -18.58 -10.53
CA VAL A 33 5.18 -18.09 -10.58
C VAL A 33 5.07 -16.76 -11.31
N LEU A 34 6.02 -15.84 -11.10
CA LEU A 34 5.98 -14.50 -11.67
C LEU A 34 6.50 -14.44 -13.11
N LEU A 35 7.45 -15.30 -13.48
CA LEU A 35 8.16 -15.27 -14.75
C LEU A 35 7.22 -15.40 -15.97
N PRO A 36 6.21 -16.31 -16.00
CA PRO A 36 5.28 -16.38 -17.12
C PRO A 36 4.51 -15.08 -17.34
N TRP A 37 4.09 -14.41 -16.26
CA TRP A 37 3.38 -13.14 -16.34
C TRP A 37 4.29 -12.00 -16.81
N VAL A 38 5.51 -11.92 -16.27
CA VAL A 38 6.51 -10.91 -16.67
C VAL A 38 6.91 -11.11 -18.14
N ALA A 39 7.12 -12.35 -18.57
CA ALA A 39 7.40 -12.70 -19.95
C ALA A 39 6.22 -12.33 -20.87
N ARG A 40 4.98 -12.67 -20.50
CA ARG A 40 3.79 -12.24 -21.22
C ARG A 40 3.73 -10.72 -21.36
N ASN A 41 4.03 -9.97 -20.31
CA ASN A 41 4.02 -8.50 -20.38
C ASN A 41 5.14 -7.96 -21.27
N HIS A 42 6.31 -8.59 -21.29
CA HIS A 42 7.36 -8.23 -22.22
C HIS A 42 6.93 -8.44 -23.68
N TYR A 43 6.32 -9.59 -24.02
CA TYR A 43 5.90 -9.87 -25.39
C TYR A 43 4.64 -9.12 -25.83
N ALA A 44 3.65 -8.96 -24.95
CA ALA A 44 2.38 -8.32 -25.28
C ALA A 44 2.42 -6.79 -25.21
N VAL A 45 3.23 -6.24 -24.30
CA VAL A 45 3.26 -4.80 -23.97
C VAL A 45 4.64 -4.18 -24.21
N GLY A 46 5.68 -4.98 -24.52
CA GLY A 46 7.04 -4.47 -24.69
C GLY A 46 7.73 -4.10 -23.37
N ARG A 47 7.14 -4.41 -22.20
CA ARG A 47 7.71 -4.09 -20.88
C ARG A 47 7.68 -5.27 -19.92
N ALA A 48 8.85 -5.65 -19.42
CA ALA A 48 8.99 -6.64 -18.36
C ALA A 48 8.66 -5.97 -17.00
N GLY A 49 7.47 -6.25 -16.47
CA GLY A 49 7.04 -5.76 -15.16
C GLY A 49 5.80 -6.48 -14.66
N LEU A 50 5.62 -6.57 -13.34
CA LEU A 50 4.42 -7.16 -12.74
C LEU A 50 3.18 -6.31 -12.98
N ARG A 51 3.37 -4.99 -13.02
CA ARG A 51 2.39 -4.00 -13.45
C ARG A 51 3.07 -3.01 -14.37
N THR A 52 2.45 -2.74 -15.51
CA THR A 52 2.92 -1.81 -16.54
C THR A 52 2.32 -0.41 -16.36
N ASN A 53 1.29 -0.26 -15.52
CA ASN A 53 0.49 0.96 -15.41
C ASN A 53 1.02 1.99 -14.39
N PHE A 54 2.13 1.74 -13.69
CA PHE A 54 2.64 2.62 -12.63
C PHE A 54 2.73 4.09 -13.08
N TRP A 55 3.28 4.34 -14.27
CA TRP A 55 3.43 5.68 -14.81
C TRP A 55 2.10 6.38 -15.12
N VAL A 56 1.07 5.61 -15.49
CA VAL A 56 -0.28 6.13 -15.69
C VAL A 56 -0.87 6.56 -14.34
N GLU A 57 -0.74 5.72 -13.31
CA GLU A 57 -1.22 6.04 -11.96
C GLU A 57 -0.49 7.24 -11.35
N LEU A 58 0.80 7.39 -11.68
CA LEU A 58 1.59 8.55 -11.29
C LEU A 58 1.06 9.83 -11.96
N ARG A 59 0.70 9.80 -13.24
CA ARG A 59 0.09 10.96 -13.93
C ARG A 59 -1.30 11.29 -13.39
N VAL A 60 -2.15 10.27 -13.23
CA VAL A 60 -3.50 10.43 -12.66
C VAL A 60 -3.45 11.06 -11.28
N GLY A 61 -2.43 10.69 -10.50
CA GLY A 61 -2.18 11.26 -9.20
C GLY A 61 -1.62 12.68 -9.23
N ASN A 62 -0.74 13.01 -10.18
CA ASN A 62 0.08 14.21 -10.15
C ASN A 62 -0.15 15.08 -11.39
N ASN A 63 -1.10 16.00 -11.25
CA ASN A 63 -1.56 16.95 -12.26
C ASN A 63 -2.30 18.10 -11.55
N ASP A 64 -2.72 19.12 -12.30
CA ASP A 64 -3.34 20.33 -11.72
C ASP A 64 -4.71 20.07 -11.09
N LEU A 65 -5.43 19.04 -11.53
CA LEU A 65 -6.72 18.62 -10.96
C LEU A 65 -6.55 17.74 -9.72
N ALA A 66 -5.31 17.38 -9.36
CA ALA A 66 -5.06 16.48 -8.26
C ALA A 66 -5.27 17.17 -6.91
N GLU A 67 -6.14 16.56 -6.12
CA GLU A 67 -6.39 16.91 -4.72
C GLU A 67 -5.95 15.79 -3.77
N GLY A 68 -5.23 14.79 -4.28
CA GLY A 68 -4.84 13.57 -3.56
C GLY A 68 -5.84 12.42 -3.65
N ARG A 69 -6.85 12.54 -4.53
CA ARG A 69 -7.78 11.47 -4.94
C ARG A 69 -7.42 10.96 -6.33
N PHE A 70 -8.03 9.85 -6.73
CA PHE A 70 -7.96 9.35 -8.09
C PHE A 70 -8.70 10.27 -9.07
N VAL A 71 -8.00 10.80 -10.08
CA VAL A 71 -8.59 11.65 -11.12
C VAL A 71 -9.00 10.77 -12.31
N GLY A 72 -10.22 10.22 -12.26
CA GLY A 72 -10.69 9.23 -13.24
C GLY A 72 -10.64 9.70 -14.70
N GLY A 73 -10.94 10.98 -14.95
CA GLY A 73 -10.90 11.55 -16.31
C GLY A 73 -9.54 11.46 -17.00
N LEU A 74 -8.44 11.29 -16.25
CA LEU A 74 -7.08 11.14 -16.77
C LEU A 74 -6.63 9.68 -16.87
N HIS A 75 -7.52 8.72 -16.60
CA HIS A 75 -7.21 7.30 -16.66
C HIS A 75 -7.96 6.64 -17.83
N PRO A 76 -7.31 5.79 -18.66
CA PRO A 76 -7.91 5.27 -19.88
C PRO A 76 -9.11 4.34 -19.61
N ALA A 77 -9.22 3.75 -18.43
CA ALA A 77 -10.40 2.96 -18.06
C ALA A 77 -11.67 3.79 -17.79
N TYR A 78 -11.57 5.12 -17.66
CA TYR A 78 -12.71 5.98 -17.28
C TYR A 78 -12.86 7.22 -18.17
N GLY A 79 -11.75 7.76 -18.70
CA GLY A 79 -11.74 8.95 -19.55
C GLY A 79 -11.90 8.58 -21.03
N PRO A 80 -12.95 9.06 -21.73
CA PRO A 80 -13.16 8.77 -23.15
C PRO A 80 -12.05 9.34 -24.05
N GLU A 81 -11.41 10.44 -23.67
CA GLU A 81 -10.25 10.95 -24.40
C GLU A 81 -9.00 10.11 -24.20
N GLU A 82 -8.81 9.63 -22.97
CA GLU A 82 -7.61 8.85 -22.62
C GLU A 82 -7.68 7.44 -23.18
N ILE A 83 -8.87 6.83 -23.29
CA ILE A 83 -9.00 5.53 -23.99
C ILE A 83 -8.71 5.67 -25.48
N ARG A 84 -9.19 6.74 -26.14
CA ARG A 84 -8.87 7.00 -27.56
C ARG A 84 -7.37 7.19 -27.78
N ARG A 85 -6.71 7.91 -26.88
CA ARG A 85 -5.25 8.09 -26.91
C ARG A 85 -4.52 6.77 -26.65
N TYR A 86 -5.00 5.97 -25.71
CA TYR A 86 -4.45 4.66 -25.42
C TYR A 86 -4.53 3.73 -26.63
N ASP A 87 -5.70 3.68 -27.29
CA ASP A 87 -5.93 2.84 -28.47
C ASP A 87 -5.09 3.27 -29.67
N SER A 88 -4.87 4.59 -29.86
CA SER A 88 -4.07 5.09 -30.98
C SER A 88 -2.56 4.94 -30.78
N MET A 89 -2.07 5.07 -29.55
CA MET A 89 -0.63 4.96 -29.23
C MET A 89 -0.19 3.52 -28.96
N GLY A 90 -1.10 2.68 -28.48
CA GLY A 90 -0.78 1.40 -27.85
C GLY A 90 -0.25 1.57 -26.42
N GLU A 91 -0.37 0.51 -25.61
CA GLU A 91 -0.08 0.53 -24.16
C GLU A 91 1.33 1.03 -23.84
N ALA A 92 2.35 0.54 -24.57
CA ALA A 92 3.74 0.85 -24.29
C ALA A 92 4.06 2.34 -24.45
N ALA A 93 3.65 2.92 -25.58
CA ALA A 93 3.89 4.33 -25.88
C ALA A 93 3.04 5.23 -24.97
N TYR A 94 1.79 4.87 -24.71
CA TYR A 94 0.92 5.59 -23.79
C TYR A 94 1.49 5.65 -22.36
N VAL A 95 1.95 4.52 -21.83
CA VAL A 95 2.57 4.45 -20.49
C VAL A 95 3.84 5.31 -20.43
N ALA A 96 4.66 5.30 -21.49
CA ALA A 96 5.88 6.10 -21.56
C ALA A 96 5.56 7.60 -21.54
N TRP A 97 4.63 8.02 -22.41
CA TRP A 97 4.11 9.38 -22.48
C TRP A 97 3.52 9.83 -21.14
N ALA A 98 2.70 9.00 -20.50
CA ALA A 98 2.14 9.33 -19.19
C ALA A 98 3.23 9.53 -18.12
N GLY A 99 4.29 8.73 -18.17
CA GLY A 99 5.43 8.87 -17.27
C GLY A 99 6.26 10.13 -17.52
N GLU A 100 6.38 10.60 -18.76
CA GLU A 100 6.98 11.89 -19.08
C GLU A 100 6.14 13.05 -18.57
N GLN A 101 4.83 13.02 -18.81
CA GLN A 101 3.90 14.04 -18.30
C GLN A 101 3.96 14.16 -16.78
N ALA A 102 3.90 13.02 -16.06
CA ALA A 102 3.96 13.01 -14.61
C ALA A 102 5.29 13.57 -14.08
N ARG A 103 6.42 13.14 -14.65
CA ARG A 103 7.75 13.63 -14.23
C ARG A 103 7.94 15.12 -14.52
N SER A 104 7.50 15.58 -15.69
CA SER A 104 7.54 17.00 -16.07
C SER A 104 6.71 17.86 -15.11
N TRP A 105 5.51 17.40 -14.75
CA TRP A 105 4.67 18.09 -13.79
C TRP A 105 5.30 18.13 -12.38
N ILE A 106 5.86 17.01 -11.90
CA ILE A 106 6.54 16.95 -10.59
C ILE A 106 7.76 17.88 -10.58
N ALA A 107 8.55 17.91 -11.66
CA ALA A 107 9.72 18.77 -11.77
C ALA A 107 9.35 20.26 -11.78
N SER A 108 8.23 20.63 -12.39
CA SER A 108 7.72 22.01 -12.39
C SER A 108 6.97 22.40 -11.12
N HIS A 109 6.44 21.43 -10.35
CA HIS A 109 5.63 21.68 -9.15
C HIS A 109 6.07 20.87 -7.91
N PRO A 110 7.35 20.92 -7.47
CA PRO A 110 7.84 20.08 -6.38
C PRO A 110 7.13 20.32 -5.05
N ALA A 111 6.82 21.58 -4.72
CA ALA A 111 6.11 21.93 -3.49
C ALA A 111 4.68 21.38 -3.48
N ARG A 112 3.96 21.48 -4.61
CA ARG A 112 2.61 20.92 -4.75
C ARG A 112 2.63 19.39 -4.66
N PHE A 113 3.61 18.75 -5.29
CA PHE A 113 3.81 17.31 -5.20
C PHE A 113 3.98 16.86 -3.74
N LEU A 114 4.85 17.50 -2.97
CA LEU A 114 5.05 17.19 -1.55
C LEU A 114 3.77 17.42 -0.72
N ALA A 115 3.03 18.49 -0.97
CA ALA A 115 1.74 18.74 -0.32
C ALA A 115 0.70 17.64 -0.63
N LEU A 116 0.66 17.17 -1.87
CA LEU A 116 -0.19 16.04 -2.26
C LEU A 116 0.26 14.73 -1.59
N CYS A 117 1.56 14.45 -1.52
CA CYS A 117 2.08 13.29 -0.79
C CYS A 117 1.69 13.32 0.69
N GLY A 118 1.80 14.47 1.35
CA GLY A 118 1.36 14.66 2.74
C GLY A 118 -0.15 14.45 2.91
N THR A 119 -0.95 15.00 1.98
CA THR A 119 -2.41 14.82 1.98
C THR A 119 -2.79 13.36 1.82
N ARG A 120 -2.15 12.64 0.89
CA ARG A 120 -2.38 11.21 0.66
C ARG A 120 -1.91 10.37 1.84
N LEU A 121 -0.78 10.69 2.47
CA LEU A 121 -0.30 10.00 3.67
C LEU A 121 -1.31 10.14 4.81
N ARG A 122 -1.83 11.35 5.04
CA ARG A 122 -2.89 11.60 6.02
C ARG A 122 -4.12 10.76 5.70
N ARG A 123 -4.62 10.82 4.46
CA ARG A 123 -5.81 10.07 4.03
C ARG A 123 -5.63 8.55 4.12
N PHE A 124 -4.43 8.05 3.85
CA PHE A 124 -4.13 6.64 3.97
C PHE A 124 -4.29 6.14 5.41
N TRP A 125 -3.80 6.91 6.40
CA TRP A 125 -3.78 6.50 7.80
C TRP A 125 -5.02 6.88 8.59
N ILE A 126 -5.58 8.05 8.32
CA ILE A 126 -6.67 8.67 9.09
C ILE A 126 -8.00 8.55 8.34
N GLY A 127 -7.97 8.15 7.07
CA GLY A 127 -9.13 8.21 6.19
C GLY A 127 -9.37 9.64 5.68
N LEU A 128 -10.36 9.80 4.81
CA LEU A 128 -10.85 11.13 4.42
C LEU A 128 -11.32 11.89 5.67
N GLY A 129 -11.16 13.21 5.73
CA GLY A 129 -11.71 13.98 6.84
C GLY A 129 -13.25 14.07 6.78
N PRO A 130 -13.94 14.31 7.90
CA PRO A 130 -15.39 14.51 7.91
C PRO A 130 -15.85 15.75 7.12
N PHE A 131 -14.92 16.65 6.76
CA PHE A 131 -15.18 17.85 5.98
C PHE A 131 -14.87 17.68 4.47
N GLU A 132 -14.33 16.53 4.05
CA GLU A 132 -13.93 16.29 2.65
C GLU A 132 -15.01 15.54 1.85
N GLU A 133 -15.96 14.93 2.53
CA GLU A 133 -17.03 14.13 1.92
C GLU A 133 -18.27 14.16 2.81
N GLN A 134 -19.44 14.31 2.21
CA GLN A 134 -20.71 14.20 2.94
C GLN A 134 -20.88 12.74 3.38
N ARG A 135 -20.89 12.50 4.69
CA ARG A 135 -20.93 11.15 5.26
C ARG A 135 -22.32 10.76 5.69
N ASP A 136 -22.74 9.60 5.21
CA ASP A 136 -23.79 8.83 5.88
C ASP A 136 -23.22 8.11 7.12
N TRP A 137 -24.09 7.37 7.81
CA TRP A 137 -23.70 6.60 9.00
C TRP A 137 -22.63 5.55 8.69
N MET A 138 -22.62 4.98 7.49
CA MET A 138 -21.64 3.99 7.06
C MET A 138 -20.26 4.63 6.87
N GLY A 139 -20.20 5.83 6.30
CA GLY A 139 -18.97 6.61 6.14
C GLY A 139 -18.34 7.00 7.47
N TRP A 140 -19.15 7.22 8.52
CA TRP A 140 -18.64 7.43 9.88
C TRP A 140 -18.00 6.17 10.47
N ILE A 141 -18.60 4.99 10.23
CA ILE A 141 -18.03 3.72 10.65
C ILE A 141 -16.72 3.45 9.91
N GLU A 142 -16.70 3.60 8.58
CA GLU A 142 -15.49 3.41 7.77
C GLU A 142 -14.34 4.30 8.26
N TRP A 143 -14.64 5.57 8.54
CA TRP A 143 -13.67 6.50 9.07
C TRP A 143 -13.17 6.09 10.46
N GLY A 144 -14.07 5.75 11.37
CA GLY A 144 -13.74 5.29 12.71
C GLY A 144 -12.84 4.05 12.68
N VAL A 145 -13.15 3.08 11.82
CA VAL A 145 -12.32 1.88 11.60
C VAL A 145 -10.96 2.24 11.02
N THR A 146 -10.90 3.14 10.04
CA THR A 146 -9.64 3.57 9.41
C THR A 146 -8.75 4.31 10.41
N LEU A 147 -9.31 5.24 11.17
CA LEU A 147 -8.61 5.99 12.21
C LEU A 147 -8.08 5.05 13.31
N SER A 148 -8.94 4.16 13.82
CA SER A 148 -8.59 3.21 14.88
C SER A 148 -7.47 2.29 14.42
N SER A 149 -7.59 1.73 13.21
CA SER A 149 -6.55 0.88 12.62
C SER A 149 -5.27 1.66 12.32
N GLY A 150 -5.35 2.95 11.96
CA GLY A 150 -4.19 3.83 11.80
C GLY A 150 -3.42 4.02 13.10
N ILE A 151 -4.13 4.27 14.21
CA ILE A 151 -3.53 4.36 15.56
C ILE A 151 -2.87 3.02 15.93
N LEU A 152 -3.56 1.90 15.70
CA LEU A 152 -3.03 0.57 16.00
C LEU A 152 -1.78 0.24 15.18
N ALA A 153 -1.73 0.66 13.90
CA ALA A 153 -0.55 0.54 13.07
C ALA A 153 0.63 1.36 13.62
N LEU A 154 0.39 2.60 14.10
CA LEU A 154 1.41 3.40 14.78
C LEU A 154 1.90 2.72 16.07
N CYS A 155 0.99 2.19 16.90
CA CYS A 155 1.36 1.41 18.08
C CYS A 155 2.22 0.20 17.70
N ALA A 156 1.87 -0.51 16.62
CA ALA A 156 2.64 -1.64 16.11
C ALA A 156 4.06 -1.25 15.68
N LEU A 157 4.28 -0.07 15.09
CA LEU A 157 5.61 0.38 14.70
C LEU A 157 6.58 0.44 15.89
N PHE A 158 6.11 0.91 17.04
CA PHE A 158 6.94 1.18 18.23
C PHE A 158 6.87 0.11 19.32
N ALA A 159 5.74 -0.59 19.44
CA ALA A 159 5.48 -1.55 20.51
C ALA A 159 5.43 -3.01 20.04
N TRP A 160 5.84 -3.30 18.79
CA TRP A 160 5.87 -4.69 18.30
C TRP A 160 6.78 -5.57 19.17
N ARG A 161 6.17 -6.56 19.81
CA ARG A 161 6.86 -7.59 20.61
C ARG A 161 6.42 -9.01 20.24
N GLY A 162 6.15 -9.22 18.94
CA GLY A 162 5.97 -10.55 18.36
C GLY A 162 7.27 -11.36 18.36
N ALA A 163 7.32 -12.46 17.59
CA ALA A 163 8.49 -13.34 17.58
C ALA A 163 9.80 -12.57 17.32
N PRO A 164 10.90 -12.89 18.03
CA PRO A 164 12.18 -12.23 17.83
C PRO A 164 12.56 -12.14 16.35
N GLY A 165 12.94 -10.95 15.88
CA GLY A 165 13.32 -10.71 14.48
C GLY A 165 12.17 -10.37 13.52
N THR A 166 10.90 -10.36 13.95
CA THR A 166 9.76 -10.03 13.05
C THR A 166 9.42 -8.54 12.97
N GLY A 167 9.90 -7.72 13.91
CA GLY A 167 9.52 -6.30 13.98
C GLY A 167 9.94 -5.46 12.78
N TRP A 168 11.05 -5.78 12.13
CA TRP A 168 11.48 -5.05 10.94
C TRP A 168 10.60 -5.36 9.72
N LEU A 169 10.05 -6.58 9.61
CA LEU A 169 9.11 -6.95 8.54
C LEU A 169 7.80 -6.18 8.71
N VAL A 170 7.26 -6.15 9.92
CA VAL A 170 6.04 -5.40 10.24
C VAL A 170 6.25 -3.91 9.95
N ARG A 171 7.35 -3.32 10.44
CA ARG A 171 7.71 -1.93 10.12
C ARG A 171 7.90 -1.70 8.62
N GLY A 172 8.58 -2.61 7.93
CA GLY A 172 8.82 -2.52 6.50
C GLY A 172 7.52 -2.53 5.70
N VAL A 173 6.59 -3.44 6.01
CA VAL A 173 5.27 -3.48 5.39
C VAL A 173 4.50 -2.20 5.70
N LEU A 174 4.43 -1.77 6.96
CA LEU A 174 3.68 -0.59 7.35
C LEU A 174 4.26 0.72 6.78
N LEU A 175 5.57 0.80 6.51
CA LEU A 175 6.21 2.01 5.99
C LEU A 175 6.32 2.02 4.46
N LEU A 176 6.72 0.91 3.85
CA LEU A 176 6.99 0.85 2.40
C LEU A 176 5.71 0.69 1.59
N PHE A 177 4.73 -0.06 2.10
CA PHE A 177 3.47 -0.28 1.39
C PHE A 177 2.71 1.03 1.10
N PRO A 178 2.45 1.93 2.07
CA PRO A 178 1.76 3.19 1.77
C PRO A 178 2.56 4.11 0.83
N LEU A 179 3.89 4.05 0.83
CA LEU A 179 4.74 4.96 0.08
C LEU A 179 4.40 4.98 -1.42
N VAL A 180 4.09 3.82 -2.00
CA VAL A 180 3.70 3.71 -3.42
C VAL A 180 2.40 4.46 -3.71
N TYR A 181 1.46 4.45 -2.77
CA TYR A 181 0.16 5.12 -2.89
C TYR A 181 0.23 6.61 -2.52
N THR A 182 1.18 7.02 -1.68
CA THR A 182 1.38 8.44 -1.37
C THR A 182 2.01 9.20 -2.54
N VAL A 183 2.83 8.54 -3.36
CA VAL A 183 3.41 9.18 -4.56
C VAL A 183 2.43 9.17 -5.75
N THR A 184 1.51 8.20 -5.82
CA THR A 184 0.51 8.11 -6.89
C THR A 184 -0.81 8.74 -6.44
N HIS A 185 -1.71 7.97 -5.87
CA HIS A 185 -2.98 8.42 -5.29
C HIS A 185 -3.49 7.36 -4.32
N VAL A 186 -4.44 7.73 -3.45
CA VAL A 186 -5.02 6.83 -2.46
C VAL A 186 -6.48 6.56 -2.81
N LEU A 187 -6.84 5.28 -2.77
CA LEU A 187 -8.21 4.79 -2.76
C LEU A 187 -8.42 3.99 -1.47
N PRO A 188 -9.62 4.01 -0.85
CA PRO A 188 -9.87 3.28 0.41
C PRO A 188 -9.48 1.80 0.31
N ARG A 189 -9.81 1.15 -0.80
CA ARG A 189 -9.50 -0.26 -1.08
C ARG A 189 -8.01 -0.62 -1.12
N TYR A 190 -7.10 0.35 -1.26
CA TYR A 190 -5.66 0.05 -1.29
C TYR A 190 -5.11 -0.34 0.07
N ARG A 191 -5.88 -0.13 1.15
CA ARG A 191 -5.51 -0.51 2.51
C ARG A 191 -5.79 -1.98 2.84
N PHE A 192 -6.75 -2.61 2.15
CA PHE A 192 -7.19 -4.00 2.43
C PHE A 192 -6.06 -5.03 2.54
N PRO A 193 -4.99 -5.00 1.73
CA PRO A 193 -3.91 -5.98 1.85
C PRO A 193 -3.12 -5.91 3.16
N ILE A 194 -3.08 -4.74 3.81
CA ILE A 194 -2.34 -4.54 5.06
C ILE A 194 -3.23 -4.51 6.29
N ASP A 195 -4.55 -4.40 6.15
CA ASP A 195 -5.49 -4.40 7.28
C ASP A 195 -5.34 -5.66 8.13
N GLY A 196 -5.08 -6.82 7.53
CA GLY A 196 -4.79 -8.05 8.27
C GLY A 196 -3.52 -7.95 9.13
N VAL A 197 -2.46 -7.31 8.63
CA VAL A 197 -1.22 -7.09 9.39
C VAL A 197 -1.48 -6.11 10.54
N ILE A 198 -2.29 -5.08 10.30
CA ILE A 198 -2.66 -4.10 11.33
C ILE A 198 -3.48 -4.77 12.44
N VAL A 199 -4.44 -5.63 12.10
CA VAL A 199 -5.25 -6.39 13.08
C VAL A 199 -4.38 -7.34 13.88
N LEU A 200 -3.49 -8.11 13.24
CA LEU A 200 -2.57 -9.00 13.95
C LEU A 200 -1.65 -8.22 14.90
N ALA A 201 -1.20 -7.05 14.48
CA ALA A 201 -0.39 -6.19 15.32
C ALA A 201 -1.20 -5.58 16.48
N ALA A 202 -2.47 -5.24 16.25
CA ALA A 202 -3.38 -4.80 17.29
C ALA A 202 -3.58 -5.88 18.36
N LEU A 203 -3.82 -7.14 17.96
CA LEU A 203 -3.95 -8.27 18.87
C LEU A 203 -2.67 -8.50 19.68
N ALA A 204 -1.50 -8.36 19.07
CA ALA A 204 -0.22 -8.50 19.77
C ALA A 204 -0.01 -7.42 20.84
N VAL A 205 -0.55 -6.21 20.63
CA VAL A 205 -0.51 -5.10 21.59
C VAL A 205 -1.58 -5.27 22.68
N LEU A 206 -2.83 -5.54 22.30
CA LEU A 206 -3.98 -5.66 23.22
C LEU A 206 -3.93 -6.90 24.10
N GLY A 207 -3.48 -8.04 23.55
CA GLY A 207 -3.34 -9.30 24.30
C GLY A 207 -2.43 -9.17 25.52
N ARG A 208 -1.54 -8.16 25.55
CA ARG A 208 -0.69 -7.84 26.70
C ARG A 208 -1.31 -6.87 27.71
N ALA A 209 -2.18 -5.96 27.26
CA ALA A 209 -2.90 -5.09 28.20
C ALA A 209 -3.75 -5.95 29.17
N GLY A 210 -4.36 -7.01 28.65
CA GLY A 210 -5.06 -8.01 29.48
C GLY A 210 -4.13 -8.76 30.44
N SER A 211 -2.91 -9.13 30.03
CA SER A 211 -1.95 -9.84 30.89
C SER A 211 -1.37 -8.96 32.00
N CYS A 212 -1.14 -7.67 31.74
CA CYS A 212 -0.66 -6.73 32.76
C CYS A 212 -1.75 -6.36 33.78
N VAL A 213 -3.01 -6.25 33.35
CA VAL A 213 -4.14 -6.01 34.26
C VAL A 213 -4.39 -7.22 35.16
N ALA A 214 -4.40 -8.43 34.60
CA ALA A 214 -4.58 -9.67 35.37
C ALA A 214 -3.45 -9.88 36.41
N GLY A 215 -2.19 -9.62 36.05
CA GLY A 215 -1.07 -9.70 37.00
C GLY A 215 -1.09 -8.61 38.09
N GLY A 216 -1.78 -7.49 37.86
CA GLY A 216 -1.99 -6.45 38.86
C GLY A 216 -3.08 -6.78 39.88
N GLU A 217 -4.18 -7.39 39.43
CA GLU A 217 -5.25 -7.89 40.31
C GLU A 217 -4.76 -9.05 41.20
N GLU A 218 -3.98 -9.99 40.66
CA GLU A 218 -3.40 -11.08 41.47
C GLU A 218 -2.43 -10.56 42.54
N ALA A 219 -1.67 -9.50 42.26
CA ALA A 219 -0.76 -8.88 43.21
C ALA A 219 -1.48 -8.09 44.32
N GLN A 220 -2.67 -7.55 44.05
CA GLN A 220 -3.50 -6.82 45.02
C GLN A 220 -4.32 -7.73 45.94
N VAL A 221 -4.68 -8.93 45.48
CA VAL A 221 -5.39 -9.94 46.29
C VAL A 221 -4.43 -10.71 47.22
N ALA A 222 -3.12 -10.68 46.93
CA ALA A 222 -2.08 -11.33 47.71
C ALA A 222 -1.45 -10.45 48.82
N SER A 223 -1.90 -9.21 48.99
CA SER A 223 -1.45 -8.25 50.02
C SER A 223 -2.54 -7.99 51.06
#